data_AF-A0A8X6JPX4-F1
#
_entry.id   AF-A0A8X6JPX4-F1
#
_cell.length_a   1.000
_cell.length_b   1.000
_cell.length_c   1.000
_cell.angle_alpha   90.00
_cell.angle_beta   90.00
_cell.angle_gamma   90.00
#
_symmetry.space_group_name_H-M   'P 1'
#
loop_
_entity.id
_entity.type
_entity.pdbx_description
1 polymer ?
#
loop_
_entity_poly.entity_id
_entity_poly.type
_entity_poly.pdbx_seq_one_letter_code
_entity_poly.pdbx_strand_id
1 'polypeptide(L)'
;MKRAIPLIFSNPRAKRVCFDKDNGKVSSFKPDAVPENHFHLGGHNYAVISDFADVARIHLRRYKLDATGSLLPTKDGITVTPSVWLALVRQFAAIDQAFDGGKVFVIKDCLMLSRTVIENVTFIICQRYFQRKDFSRKFLTPVSMLKDTEWKVIASCNEFENKGSGWEFQEVVKNKLKIAIYKPLAAASYLPLPPKLKNKKAILNIKNEDQRCFLWCVLAHLHPVEANANRVSTYLKFQNELCTKNLTFPTPLNQIECFEEKNKISINVFGFEKEIFPLKITTKDFDKHVNLLLISNQEKRHYCLIKNLNRLLLDLTQHKSESFYCNYCLHRFVKKSVLDAHIVDCRKHKEQKIKMPENK
;
A
#
# COMPACT_ATOMS: atom_id res chain seq x y z
N MET A 1 35.57 6.65 -5.33
CA MET A 1 35.05 5.57 -4.45
C MET A 1 33.59 5.29 -4.82
N LYS A 2 33.25 4.08 -5.25
CA LYS A 2 31.86 3.69 -5.52
C LYS A 2 31.20 3.37 -4.17
N ARG A 3 30.28 4.24 -3.71
CA ARG A 3 29.45 3.95 -2.53
C ARG A 3 28.19 3.22 -3.02
N ALA A 4 27.95 2.02 -2.50
CA ALA A 4 26.70 1.31 -2.74
C ALA A 4 25.52 2.12 -2.17
N ILE A 5 24.35 2.09 -2.83
CA ILE A 5 23.14 2.73 -2.32
C ILE A 5 22.61 1.86 -1.17
N PRO A 6 22.65 2.30 0.10
CA PRO A 6 22.16 1.49 1.19
C PRO A 6 20.63 1.46 1.18
N LEU A 7 20.05 0.29 1.45
CA LEU A 7 18.64 0.18 1.83
C LEU A 7 18.48 0.69 3.26
N ILE A 8 18.29 1.99 3.42
CA ILE A 8 17.97 2.59 4.72
C ILE A 8 16.49 2.27 5.02
N PHE A 9 16.22 1.07 5.52
CA PHE A 9 14.91 0.73 6.11
C PHE A 9 15.03 0.11 7.52
N SER A 10 16.17 0.25 8.19
CA SER A 10 16.36 -0.31 9.54
C SER A 10 16.99 0.64 10.58
N ASN A 11 17.13 1.95 10.34
CA ASN A 11 17.64 2.86 11.37
C ASN A 11 16.79 4.14 11.52
N PRO A 12 16.13 4.38 12.68
CA PRO A 12 15.29 5.58 12.93
C PRO A 12 16.07 6.89 13.14
N ARG A 13 17.38 6.93 12.87
CA ARG A 13 18.22 8.12 13.09
C ARG A 13 19.11 8.42 11.89
N ALA A 14 18.55 9.07 10.87
CA ALA A 14 19.30 9.90 9.96
C ALA A 14 18.74 11.33 10.04
N LYS A 15 19.66 12.29 10.22
CA LYS A 15 19.39 13.67 10.65
C LYS A 15 18.62 14.46 9.59
N ARG A 16 17.84 15.45 10.06
CA ARG A 16 17.22 16.51 9.26
C ARG A 16 18.23 17.08 8.25
N VAL A 17 17.85 17.13 6.98
CA VAL A 17 18.24 18.25 6.12
C VAL A 17 16.95 18.96 5.75
N CYS A 18 16.84 20.15 6.34
CA CYS A 18 15.85 21.14 6.01
C CYS A 18 15.86 21.39 4.49
N PHE A 19 14.67 21.59 3.92
CA PHE A 19 14.52 22.76 3.05
C PHE A 19 14.89 23.94 3.93
N ASP A 20 16.09 24.52 3.75
CA ASP A 20 16.35 25.82 4.35
C ASP A 20 15.22 26.73 3.88
N LYS A 21 14.44 27.19 4.86
CA LYS A 21 13.36 28.15 4.66
C LYS A 21 13.91 29.57 4.42
N ASP A 22 15.22 29.72 4.33
CA ASP A 22 15.87 31.00 4.04
C ASP A 22 16.54 30.94 2.66
N ASN A 23 15.83 31.50 1.69
CA ASN A 23 16.19 31.70 0.29
C ASN A 23 16.14 30.44 -0.58
N GLY A 24 15.28 30.45 -1.61
CA GLY A 24 15.07 29.39 -2.59
C GLY A 24 16.30 29.05 -3.48
N LYS A 25 17.42 28.68 -2.86
CA LYS A 25 18.61 28.17 -3.52
C LYS A 25 18.50 26.65 -3.68
N VAL A 26 18.58 26.23 -4.93
CA VAL A 26 18.83 24.85 -5.31
C VAL A 26 20.17 24.42 -4.72
N SER A 27 20.23 23.33 -3.94
CA SER A 27 21.47 22.86 -3.31
C SER A 27 22.45 22.36 -4.38
N SER A 28 23.45 23.18 -4.74
CA SER A 28 24.58 22.77 -5.58
C SER A 28 25.69 22.16 -4.73
N PHE A 29 26.52 21.31 -5.36
CA PHE A 29 27.68 20.71 -4.72
C PHE A 29 28.84 20.56 -5.70
N LYS A 30 30.07 20.53 -5.22
CA LYS A 30 31.22 20.30 -6.09
C LYS A 30 31.41 18.80 -6.40
N PRO A 31 31.94 18.42 -7.58
CA PRO A 31 32.13 17.02 -7.95
C PRO A 31 33.01 16.21 -6.97
N ASP A 32 33.94 16.85 -6.29
CA ASP A 32 34.83 16.30 -5.26
C ASP A 32 34.19 16.23 -3.86
N ALA A 33 33.07 16.92 -3.66
CA ALA A 33 32.35 17.02 -2.39
C ALA A 33 30.88 16.60 -2.55
N VAL A 34 30.65 15.37 -3.03
CA VAL A 34 29.31 14.81 -3.23
C VAL A 34 28.61 14.58 -1.87
N PRO A 35 27.40 15.12 -1.65
CA PRO A 35 26.66 14.94 -0.40
C PRO A 35 26.32 13.46 -0.13
N GLU A 36 26.17 13.08 1.14
CA GLU A 36 25.96 11.69 1.55
C GLU A 36 24.69 11.03 0.97
N ASN A 37 23.66 11.84 0.70
CA ASN A 37 22.41 11.38 0.11
C ASN A 37 22.41 11.34 -1.42
N HIS A 38 23.55 11.63 -2.06
CA HIS A 38 23.75 11.60 -3.51
C HIS A 38 24.63 10.43 -3.91
N PHE A 39 24.10 9.58 -4.78
CA PHE A 39 24.76 8.40 -5.31
C PHE A 39 25.05 8.60 -6.79
N HIS A 40 26.34 8.61 -7.13
CA HIS A 40 26.77 8.78 -8.52
C HIS A 40 26.50 7.53 -9.33
N LEU A 41 25.73 7.67 -10.42
CA LEU A 41 25.40 6.57 -11.33
C LEU A 41 26.39 6.49 -12.50
N GLY A 42 27.00 7.61 -12.85
CA GLY A 42 27.89 7.78 -14.00
C GLY A 42 27.62 9.10 -14.71
N GLY A 43 28.63 9.65 -15.38
CA GLY A 43 28.54 10.97 -16.03
C GLY A 43 28.05 12.05 -15.05
N HIS A 44 26.98 12.75 -15.42
CA HIS A 44 26.29 13.71 -14.55
C HIS A 44 24.95 13.19 -14.01
N ASN A 45 24.74 11.87 -13.98
CA ASN A 45 23.52 11.26 -13.48
C ASN A 45 23.69 10.81 -12.02
N TYR A 46 22.74 11.18 -11.17
CA TYR A 46 22.75 10.87 -9.74
C TYR A 46 21.41 10.29 -9.30
N ALA A 47 21.47 9.30 -8.40
CA ALA A 47 20.34 8.91 -7.56
C ALA A 47 20.41 9.68 -6.25
N VAL A 48 19.34 10.36 -5.85
CA VAL A 48 19.31 11.21 -4.65
C VAL A 48 18.15 10.81 -3.76
N ILE A 49 18.42 10.62 -2.47
CA ILE A 49 17.38 10.37 -1.47
C ILE A 49 17.07 11.72 -0.80
N SER A 50 15.79 12.10 -0.80
CA SER A 50 15.33 13.28 -0.07
C SER A 50 14.13 12.94 0.80
N ASP A 51 14.08 13.54 1.99
CA ASP A 51 12.95 13.45 2.89
C ASP A 51 12.29 14.83 2.95
N PHE A 52 11.06 14.92 2.46
CA PHE A 52 10.27 16.15 2.55
C PHE A 52 8.92 15.88 3.18
N ALA A 53 8.61 16.59 4.27
CA ALA A 53 7.40 16.40 5.06
C ALA A 53 7.20 14.93 5.49
N ASP A 54 8.27 14.31 6.00
CA ASP A 54 8.32 12.91 6.43
C ASP A 54 8.01 11.88 5.32
N VAL A 55 8.08 12.30 4.05
CA VAL A 55 7.95 11.44 2.89
C VAL A 55 9.29 11.33 2.17
N ALA A 56 9.91 10.17 2.30
CA ALA A 56 11.10 9.80 1.53
C ALA A 56 10.77 9.71 0.03
N ARG A 57 11.69 10.23 -0.80
CA ARG A 57 11.63 10.19 -2.26
C ARG A 57 13.00 9.88 -2.83
N ILE A 58 13.02 9.10 -3.90
CA ILE A 58 14.24 8.81 -4.67
C ILE A 58 14.15 9.58 -5.98
N HIS A 59 15.15 10.39 -6.27
CA HIS A 59 15.29 11.14 -7.51
C HIS A 59 16.34 10.48 -8.38
N LEU A 60 15.99 10.09 -9.61
CA LEU A 60 16.96 9.78 -10.65
C LEU A 60 17.07 11.01 -11.52
N ARG A 61 18.18 11.74 -11.45
CA ARG A 61 18.26 13.08 -12.02
C ARG A 61 19.64 13.37 -12.61
N ARG A 62 19.64 14.05 -13.74
CA ARG A 62 20.83 14.62 -14.36
C ARG A 62 21.16 15.96 -13.71
N TYR A 63 22.46 16.19 -13.55
CA TYR A 63 23.02 17.44 -13.06
C TYR A 63 23.78 18.12 -14.20
N LYS A 64 23.98 19.42 -14.07
CA LYS A 64 24.84 20.20 -14.96
C LYS A 64 25.83 21.00 -14.12
N LEU A 65 27.02 21.23 -14.67
CA LEU A 65 27.96 22.17 -14.05
C LEU A 65 27.47 23.60 -14.31
N ASP A 66 27.52 24.43 -13.28
CA ASP A 66 27.37 25.87 -13.41
C ASP A 66 28.70 26.54 -13.76
N ALA A 67 28.67 27.86 -13.97
CA ALA A 67 29.86 28.65 -14.27
C ALA A 67 30.93 28.62 -13.15
N THR A 68 30.55 28.19 -11.94
CA THR A 68 31.44 28.06 -10.79
C THR A 68 32.03 26.65 -10.64
N GLY A 69 31.67 25.72 -11.53
CA GLY A 69 32.06 24.31 -11.45
C GLY A 69 31.24 23.49 -10.46
N SER A 70 30.11 24.01 -9.96
CA SER A 70 29.23 23.30 -9.04
C SER A 70 28.12 22.58 -9.81
N LEU A 71 27.75 21.38 -9.35
CA LEU A 71 26.69 20.57 -9.93
C LEU A 71 25.32 21.05 -9.46
N LEU A 72 24.45 21.37 -10.42
CA LEU A 72 23.06 21.76 -10.21
C LEU A 72 22.10 20.73 -10.82
N PRO A 73 21.01 20.34 -10.12
CA PRO A 73 20.00 19.44 -10.67
C PRO A 73 19.28 20.09 -11.87
N THR A 74 19.12 19.33 -12.96
CA THR A 74 18.34 19.77 -14.13
C THR A 74 16.88 19.34 -14.01
N LYS A 75 16.03 19.73 -14.97
CA LYS A 75 14.65 19.21 -15.08
C LYS A 75 14.60 17.75 -15.56
N ASP A 76 15.71 17.25 -16.12
CA ASP A 76 15.84 15.89 -16.66
C ASP A 76 16.05 14.92 -15.50
N GLY A 77 14.95 14.41 -15.00
CA GLY A 77 14.98 13.45 -13.92
C GLY A 77 13.60 13.15 -13.38
N ILE A 78 13.42 11.91 -12.97
CA ILE A 78 12.18 11.45 -12.36
C ILE A 78 12.33 11.41 -10.85
N THR A 79 11.18 11.42 -10.18
CA THR A 79 11.10 11.23 -8.73
C THR A 79 10.15 10.09 -8.47
N VAL A 80 10.58 9.08 -7.74
CA VAL A 80 9.81 7.89 -7.42
C VAL A 80 9.67 7.73 -5.91
N THR A 81 8.61 7.05 -5.49
CA THR A 81 8.44 6.69 -4.08
C THR A 81 9.34 5.49 -3.75
N PRO A 82 9.72 5.29 -2.48
CA PRO A 82 10.40 4.09 -2.01
C PRO A 82 9.77 2.79 -2.49
N SER A 83 8.44 2.76 -2.53
CA SER A 83 7.70 1.58 -2.95
C SER A 83 7.86 1.29 -4.45
N VAL A 84 7.97 2.31 -5.29
CA VAL A 84 8.22 2.18 -6.75
C VAL A 84 9.68 1.81 -6.98
N TRP A 85 10.61 2.42 -6.24
CA TRP A 85 12.03 2.09 -6.27
C TRP A 85 12.29 0.62 -5.91
N LEU A 86 11.69 0.13 -4.83
CA LEU A 86 11.83 -1.27 -4.43
C LEU A 86 11.28 -2.23 -5.49
N ALA A 87 10.15 -1.88 -6.12
CA ALA A 87 9.57 -2.69 -7.19
C ALA A 87 10.44 -2.69 -8.47
N LEU A 88 11.11 -1.57 -8.76
CA LEU A 88 12.08 -1.44 -9.84
C LEU A 88 13.28 -2.37 -9.59
N VAL A 89 13.92 -2.27 -8.43
CA VAL A 89 15.12 -3.05 -8.09
C VAL A 89 14.84 -4.56 -8.09
N ARG A 90 13.69 -4.98 -7.54
CA ARG A 90 13.30 -6.41 -7.50
C ARG A 90 13.03 -7.05 -8.86
N GLN A 91 12.79 -6.25 -9.90
CA GLN A 91 12.41 -6.74 -11.23
C GLN A 91 13.52 -6.52 -12.25
N PHE A 92 14.75 -6.21 -11.81
CA PHE A 92 15.84 -5.83 -12.70
C PHE A 92 16.13 -6.86 -13.80
N ALA A 93 16.24 -8.15 -13.43
CA ALA A 93 16.46 -9.23 -14.38
C ALA A 93 15.32 -9.37 -15.41
N ALA A 94 14.06 -9.21 -14.96
CA ALA A 94 12.90 -9.25 -15.84
C ALA A 94 12.83 -8.03 -16.77
N ILE A 95 13.32 -6.86 -16.30
CA ILE A 95 13.41 -5.64 -17.12
C ILE A 95 14.45 -5.82 -18.23
N ASP A 96 15.64 -6.33 -17.90
CA ASP A 96 16.68 -6.56 -18.89
C ASP A 96 16.23 -7.59 -19.95
N GLN A 97 15.60 -8.69 -19.52
CA GLN A 97 15.01 -9.67 -20.44
C GLN A 97 13.91 -9.06 -21.34
N ALA A 98 13.09 -8.16 -20.79
CA ALA A 98 12.07 -7.47 -21.57
C ALA A 98 12.67 -6.51 -22.62
N PHE A 99 13.78 -5.85 -22.28
CA PHE A 99 14.49 -4.97 -23.21
C PHE A 99 15.14 -5.74 -24.37
N ASP A 100 15.66 -6.94 -24.11
CA ASP A 100 16.20 -7.80 -25.17
C ASP A 100 15.11 -8.25 -26.16
N GLY A 101 13.86 -8.35 -25.69
CA GLY A 101 12.68 -8.57 -26.53
C GLY A 101 12.08 -7.31 -27.16
N GLY A 102 12.72 -6.14 -27.05
CA GLY A 102 12.22 -4.86 -27.58
C GLY A 102 10.97 -4.33 -26.89
N LYS A 103 10.64 -4.83 -25.68
CA LYS A 103 9.42 -4.49 -24.97
C LYS A 103 9.65 -3.34 -23.99
N VAL A 104 8.57 -2.62 -23.72
CA VAL A 104 8.49 -1.61 -22.66
C VAL A 104 8.09 -2.30 -21.35
N PHE A 105 8.75 -1.93 -20.24
CA PHE A 105 8.45 -2.45 -18.91
C PHE A 105 7.72 -1.40 -18.07
N VAL A 106 6.72 -1.82 -17.28
CA VAL A 106 5.93 -0.91 -16.43
C VAL A 106 6.02 -1.33 -14.98
N ILE A 107 6.41 -0.38 -14.11
CA ILE A 107 6.47 -0.55 -12.66
C ILE A 107 5.30 0.21 -12.00
N LYS A 108 4.49 -0.54 -11.25
CA LYS A 108 3.35 -0.04 -10.44
C LYS A 108 2.44 0.95 -11.20
N ASP A 109 2.21 0.70 -12.49
CA ASP A 109 1.35 1.51 -13.37
C ASP A 109 1.66 3.02 -13.39
N CYS A 110 2.90 3.42 -13.06
CA CYS A 110 3.27 4.83 -12.96
C CYS A 110 4.69 5.15 -13.43
N LEU A 111 5.52 4.14 -13.66
CA LEU A 111 6.87 4.28 -14.20
C LEU A 111 7.03 3.35 -15.41
N MET A 112 7.26 3.94 -16.56
CA MET A 112 7.55 3.26 -17.81
C MET A 112 9.06 3.23 -18.03
N LEU A 113 9.57 2.07 -18.43
CA LEU A 113 10.96 1.84 -18.76
C LEU A 113 11.03 1.35 -20.20
N SER A 114 11.84 1.98 -21.03
CA SER A 114 12.11 1.53 -22.39
C SER A 114 13.58 1.65 -22.73
N ARG A 115 14.07 0.72 -23.56
CA ARG A 115 15.40 0.79 -24.14
C ARG A 115 15.30 1.47 -25.51
N THR A 116 16.20 2.39 -25.79
CA THR A 116 16.35 3.04 -27.09
C THR A 116 17.82 3.15 -27.46
N VAL A 117 18.12 3.30 -28.75
CA VAL A 117 19.47 3.55 -29.25
C VAL A 117 19.47 4.92 -29.90
N ILE A 118 20.33 5.80 -29.43
CA ILE A 118 20.51 7.15 -29.98
C ILE A 118 21.99 7.29 -30.29
N GLU A 119 22.34 7.61 -31.53
CA GLU A 119 23.73 7.82 -31.97
C GLU A 119 24.67 6.67 -31.57
N ASN A 120 24.24 5.42 -31.79
CA ASN A 120 24.95 4.19 -31.41
C ASN A 120 25.19 3.99 -29.90
N VAL A 121 24.50 4.76 -29.04
CA VAL A 121 24.53 4.58 -27.59
C VAL A 121 23.17 4.10 -27.10
N THR A 122 23.18 3.00 -26.33
CA THR A 122 21.98 2.48 -25.69
C THR A 122 21.62 3.32 -24.46
N PHE A 123 20.37 3.77 -24.42
CA PHE A 123 19.77 4.47 -23.32
C PHE A 123 18.55 3.74 -22.78
N ILE A 124 18.40 3.79 -21.47
CA ILE A 124 17.23 3.35 -20.75
C ILE A 124 16.49 4.60 -20.29
N ILE A 125 15.29 4.74 -20.81
CA ILE A 125 14.39 5.85 -20.56
C ILE A 125 13.47 5.47 -19.42
N CYS A 126 13.56 6.21 -18.33
CA CYS A 126 12.64 6.13 -17.21
C CYS A 126 11.67 7.31 -17.29
N GLN A 127 10.41 7.02 -17.62
CA GLN A 127 9.38 8.04 -17.78
C GLN A 127 8.20 7.77 -16.87
N ARG A 128 7.82 8.78 -16.09
CA ARG A 128 6.61 8.69 -15.27
C ARG A 128 5.39 9.03 -16.10
N TYR A 129 4.29 8.37 -15.80
CA TYR A 129 2.99 8.74 -16.33
C TYR A 129 1.94 8.59 -15.23
N PHE A 130 0.79 9.20 -15.47
CA PHE A 130 -0.42 8.91 -14.71
C PHE A 130 -1.55 8.65 -15.67
N GLN A 131 -2.47 7.80 -15.23
CA GLN A 131 -3.70 7.54 -15.96
C GLN A 131 -4.74 8.60 -15.59
N ARG A 132 -5.36 9.20 -16.61
CA ARG A 132 -6.50 10.11 -16.45
C ARG A 132 -7.79 9.31 -16.25
N LYS A 133 -8.87 10.00 -15.85
CA LYS A 133 -10.20 9.40 -15.62
C LYS A 133 -10.79 8.75 -16.88
N ASP A 134 -10.38 9.22 -18.06
CA ASP A 134 -10.76 8.70 -19.38
C ASP A 134 -9.85 7.55 -19.86
N PHE A 135 -9.04 6.99 -18.96
CA PHE A 135 -8.06 5.94 -19.22
C PHE A 135 -6.89 6.32 -20.13
N SER A 136 -6.82 7.56 -20.62
CA SER A 136 -5.65 8.05 -21.36
C SER A 136 -4.45 8.15 -20.43
N ARG A 137 -3.27 7.77 -20.94
CA ARG A 137 -2.00 7.91 -20.21
C ARG A 137 -1.44 9.30 -20.49
N LYS A 138 -1.30 10.12 -19.45
CA LYS A 138 -0.55 11.37 -19.55
C LYS A 138 0.87 11.12 -19.08
N PHE A 139 1.80 11.14 -20.01
CA PHE A 139 3.22 11.13 -19.69
C PHE A 139 3.61 12.45 -19.03
N LEU A 140 4.40 12.34 -17.97
CA LEU A 140 5.02 13.50 -17.34
C LEU A 140 6.23 13.90 -18.18
N THR A 141 6.44 15.21 -18.31
CA THR A 141 7.58 15.80 -19.01
C THR A 141 8.94 15.42 -18.42
N PRO A 142 9.12 15.26 -17.10
CA PRO A 142 10.39 14.82 -16.57
C PRO A 142 10.67 13.37 -16.96
N VAL A 143 11.82 13.17 -17.60
CA VAL A 143 12.34 11.88 -18.05
C VAL A 143 13.76 11.75 -17.52
N SER A 144 14.13 10.56 -17.06
CA SER A 144 15.52 10.24 -16.75
C SER A 144 16.05 9.33 -17.84
N MET A 145 17.19 9.69 -18.43
CA MET A 145 17.88 8.87 -19.42
C MET A 145 19.19 8.38 -18.83
N LEU A 146 19.31 7.06 -18.75
CA LEU A 146 20.48 6.38 -18.19
C LEU A 146 21.16 5.58 -19.29
N LYS A 147 22.49 5.65 -19.37
CA LYS A 147 23.26 4.72 -20.22
C LYS A 147 23.23 3.32 -19.61
N ASP A 148 23.48 2.30 -20.41
CA ASP A 148 23.57 0.91 -19.92
C ASP A 148 24.56 0.75 -18.75
N THR A 149 25.68 1.48 -18.77
CA THR A 149 26.65 1.47 -17.67
C THR A 149 26.08 2.07 -16.38
N GLU A 150 25.32 3.15 -16.48
CA GLU A 150 24.67 3.83 -15.35
C GLU A 150 23.50 2.99 -14.81
N TRP A 151 22.77 2.33 -15.71
CA TRP A 151 21.73 1.36 -15.37
C TRP A 151 22.28 0.18 -14.60
N LYS A 152 23.41 -0.40 -15.05
CA LYS A 152 24.11 -1.48 -14.35
C LYS A 152 24.57 -1.09 -12.95
N VAL A 153 24.88 0.19 -12.68
CA VAL A 153 25.17 0.67 -11.32
C VAL A 153 23.93 0.55 -10.42
N ILE A 154 22.75 0.89 -10.93
CA ILE A 154 21.48 0.67 -10.21
C ILE A 154 21.25 -0.84 -10.01
N ALA A 155 21.51 -1.66 -11.04
CA ALA A 155 21.40 -3.13 -10.99
C ALA A 155 22.23 -3.76 -9.88
N SER A 156 23.47 -3.31 -9.73
CA SER A 156 24.44 -3.87 -8.78
C SER A 156 24.01 -3.71 -7.33
N CYS A 157 23.05 -2.83 -7.04
CA CYS A 157 22.43 -2.73 -5.71
C CYS A 157 21.60 -3.99 -5.36
N ASN A 158 21.12 -4.74 -6.36
CA ASN A 158 20.38 -6.00 -6.21
C ASN A 158 21.32 -7.20 -5.95
N GLU A 159 22.51 -7.23 -6.58
CA GLU A 159 23.50 -8.31 -6.40
C GLU A 159 24.07 -8.39 -4.97
N PHE A 160 23.94 -7.32 -4.18
CA PHE A 160 24.34 -7.31 -2.77
C PHE A 160 23.34 -8.06 -1.87
N GLU A 161 22.08 -8.26 -2.31
CA GLU A 161 21.06 -8.99 -1.53
C GLU A 161 21.03 -10.50 -1.82
N ASN A 162 21.44 -10.94 -3.01
CA ASN A 162 21.38 -12.36 -3.39
C ASN A 162 22.52 -13.23 -2.82
N LYS A 163 23.41 -12.67 -1.99
CA LYS A 163 24.47 -13.43 -1.30
C LYS A 163 24.02 -14.14 -0.02
N GLY A 164 22.71 -14.23 0.25
CA GLY A 164 22.18 -14.98 1.38
C GLY A 164 21.06 -15.93 0.97
N SER A 165 21.42 -17.17 0.59
CA SER A 165 20.65 -18.44 0.59
C SER A 165 20.65 -19.26 -0.72
N GLY A 166 21.20 -18.75 -1.83
CA GLY A 166 21.47 -19.58 -3.03
C GLY A 166 20.25 -20.10 -3.80
N TRP A 167 19.08 -19.46 -3.65
CA TRP A 167 17.89 -19.82 -4.44
C TRP A 167 17.90 -19.12 -5.79
N GLU A 168 17.97 -19.89 -6.87
CA GLU A 168 17.81 -19.43 -8.26
C GLU A 168 16.36 -19.59 -8.71
N PHE A 169 15.74 -18.51 -9.16
CA PHE A 169 14.39 -18.51 -9.68
C PHE A 169 14.40 -18.92 -11.15
N GLN A 170 14.08 -20.19 -11.43
CA GLN A 170 14.21 -20.75 -12.79
C GLN A 170 13.14 -20.25 -13.77
N GLU A 171 11.85 -20.44 -13.48
CA GLU A 171 10.79 -19.98 -14.37
C GLU A 171 9.44 -19.79 -13.67
N VAL A 172 8.62 -18.90 -14.22
CA VAL A 172 7.20 -18.77 -13.86
C VAL A 172 6.39 -19.65 -14.80
N VAL A 173 6.12 -20.88 -14.38
CA VAL A 173 5.32 -21.86 -15.14
C VAL A 173 3.90 -21.32 -15.46
N LYS A 174 3.32 -20.50 -14.57
CA LYS A 174 1.99 -19.89 -14.77
C LYS A 174 1.79 -18.69 -13.85
N ASN A 175 1.51 -17.53 -14.43
CA ASN A 175 1.09 -16.35 -13.69
C ASN A 175 -0.38 -16.03 -14.00
N LYS A 176 -1.26 -16.10 -13.00
CA LYS A 176 -2.69 -15.72 -13.12
C LYS A 176 -2.90 -14.39 -12.42
N LEU A 177 -2.77 -13.31 -13.18
CA LEU A 177 -3.07 -11.96 -12.72
C LEU A 177 -4.58 -11.71 -12.86
N LYS A 178 -5.31 -11.67 -11.73
CA LYS A 178 -6.70 -11.20 -11.70
C LYS A 178 -6.69 -9.71 -11.35
N ILE A 179 -6.86 -8.86 -12.36
CA ILE A 179 -6.94 -7.42 -12.17
C ILE A 179 -8.40 -7.05 -11.87
N ALA A 180 -8.65 -6.51 -10.69
CA ALA A 180 -9.88 -5.79 -10.37
C ALA A 180 -9.63 -4.29 -10.53
N ILE A 181 -10.55 -3.59 -11.19
CA ILE A 181 -10.50 -2.13 -11.31
C ILE A 181 -10.53 -1.53 -9.90
N TYR A 182 -9.43 -0.92 -9.47
CA TYR A 182 -9.36 -0.20 -8.19
C TYR A 182 -10.11 1.13 -8.31
N LYS A 183 -11.43 1.08 -8.15
CA LYS A 183 -12.21 2.25 -7.71
C LYS A 183 -12.00 2.40 -6.20
N PRO A 184 -11.67 3.60 -5.68
CA PRO A 184 -11.58 3.85 -4.24
C PRO A 184 -12.77 3.25 -3.51
N LEU A 185 -12.51 2.55 -2.40
CA LEU A 185 -13.48 1.75 -1.65
C LEU A 185 -14.47 2.61 -0.88
N ALA A 186 -15.35 3.31 -1.59
CA ALA A 186 -16.39 4.14 -1.01
C ALA A 186 -17.70 3.35 -0.94
N ALA A 187 -18.20 3.11 0.28
CA ALA A 187 -19.42 2.36 0.57
C ALA A 187 -20.68 3.24 0.57
N ALA A 188 -21.55 3.01 -0.40
CA ALA A 188 -22.81 3.69 -0.63
C ALA A 188 -23.98 3.22 0.27
N SER A 189 -25.21 3.33 -0.23
CA SER A 189 -26.45 2.97 0.46
C SER A 189 -26.65 1.45 0.60
N TYR A 190 -27.71 1.06 1.31
CA TYR A 190 -28.01 -0.33 1.67
C TYR A 190 -27.81 -1.33 0.52
N LEU A 191 -27.09 -2.41 0.84
CA LEU A 191 -26.93 -3.57 -0.02
C LEU A 191 -27.30 -4.83 0.77
N PRO A 192 -28.17 -5.73 0.25
CA PRO A 192 -28.53 -6.95 0.96
C PRO A 192 -27.33 -7.89 1.11
N LEU A 193 -27.26 -8.59 2.25
CA LEU A 193 -26.22 -9.60 2.48
C LEU A 193 -26.43 -10.81 1.56
N PRO A 194 -25.34 -11.39 1.02
CA PRO A 194 -25.37 -12.71 0.39
C PRO A 194 -25.97 -13.76 1.34
N PRO A 195 -26.77 -14.74 0.85
CA PRO A 195 -27.44 -15.74 1.68
C PRO A 195 -26.49 -16.48 2.63
N LYS A 196 -25.30 -16.85 2.15
CA LYS A 196 -24.26 -17.52 2.94
C LYS A 196 -23.87 -16.74 4.20
N LEU A 197 -23.81 -15.41 4.10
CA LEU A 197 -23.46 -14.53 5.22
C LEU A 197 -24.66 -14.25 6.12
N LYS A 198 -25.85 -14.05 5.51
CA LYS A 198 -27.09 -13.80 6.24
C LYS A 198 -27.45 -14.95 7.17
N ASN A 199 -27.29 -16.19 6.70
CA ASN A 199 -27.63 -17.40 7.46
C ASN A 199 -26.77 -17.60 8.71
N LYS A 200 -25.55 -17.05 8.74
CA LYS A 200 -24.65 -17.14 9.91
C LYS A 200 -25.14 -16.33 11.11
N LYS A 201 -26.06 -15.37 10.91
CA LYS A 201 -26.56 -14.45 11.95
C LYS A 201 -25.43 -13.77 12.75
N ALA A 202 -24.28 -13.56 12.11
CA ALA A 202 -23.08 -12.99 12.70
C ALA A 202 -22.87 -11.51 12.33
N ILE A 203 -23.62 -11.03 11.34
CA ILE A 203 -23.50 -9.68 10.76
C ILE A 203 -24.81 -8.93 11.01
N LEU A 204 -24.70 -7.68 11.44
CA LEU A 204 -25.78 -6.70 11.44
C LEU A 204 -25.67 -5.84 10.19
N ASN A 205 -26.67 -5.95 9.31
CA ASN A 205 -26.80 -5.11 8.12
C ASN A 205 -27.87 -4.05 8.40
N ILE A 206 -27.45 -2.79 8.48
CA ILE A 206 -28.31 -1.65 8.79
C ILE A 206 -28.87 -1.10 7.49
N LYS A 207 -30.20 -1.02 7.40
CA LYS A 207 -30.91 -0.48 6.24
C LYS A 207 -30.84 1.03 6.24
N ASN A 208 -29.95 1.59 5.42
CA ASN A 208 -29.79 3.02 5.22
C ASN A 208 -30.07 3.44 3.77
N GLU A 209 -30.70 4.61 3.61
CA GLU A 209 -30.94 5.25 2.31
C GLU A 209 -29.83 6.26 1.96
N ASP A 210 -29.10 6.72 2.97
CA ASP A 210 -27.97 7.65 2.84
C ASP A 210 -26.64 6.94 2.46
N GLN A 211 -25.54 7.71 2.46
CA GLN A 211 -24.19 7.21 2.19
C GLN A 211 -23.37 7.00 3.48
N ARG A 212 -24.03 6.87 4.64
CA ARG A 212 -23.40 6.89 5.97
C ARG A 212 -23.35 5.52 6.64
N CYS A 213 -23.43 4.43 5.86
CA CYS A 213 -23.41 3.06 6.38
C CYS A 213 -22.20 2.76 7.31
N PHE A 214 -21.04 3.36 7.04
CA PHE A 214 -19.87 3.30 7.92
C PHE A 214 -20.19 3.81 9.34
N LEU A 215 -20.73 5.03 9.43
CA LEU A 215 -21.07 5.67 10.70
C LEU A 215 -22.11 4.87 11.47
N TRP A 216 -23.16 4.41 10.78
CA TRP A 216 -24.22 3.60 11.39
C TRP A 216 -23.68 2.29 11.97
N CYS A 217 -22.74 1.63 11.29
CA CYS A 217 -22.12 0.41 11.80
C CYS A 217 -21.30 0.64 13.06
N VAL A 218 -20.53 1.74 13.11
CA VAL A 218 -19.74 2.09 14.30
C VAL A 218 -20.68 2.41 15.47
N LEU A 219 -21.72 3.22 15.26
CA LEU A 219 -22.71 3.53 16.29
C LEU A 219 -23.44 2.28 16.81
N ALA A 220 -23.82 1.36 15.91
CA ALA A 220 -24.48 0.12 16.30
C ALA A 220 -23.58 -0.83 17.10
N HIS A 221 -22.25 -0.72 16.94
CA HIS A 221 -21.31 -1.45 17.79
C HIS A 221 -21.20 -0.81 19.18
N LEU A 222 -21.16 0.52 19.25
CA LEU A 222 -21.06 1.25 20.51
C LEU A 222 -22.34 1.16 21.34
N HIS A 223 -23.49 1.10 20.67
CA HIS A 223 -24.81 1.06 21.27
C HIS A 223 -25.57 -0.18 20.78
N PRO A 224 -25.22 -1.39 21.25
CA PRO A 224 -25.90 -2.60 20.83
C PRO A 224 -27.36 -2.57 21.29
N VAL A 225 -28.27 -2.90 20.37
CA VAL A 225 -29.72 -3.00 20.63
C VAL A 225 -30.21 -4.34 20.12
N GLU A 226 -31.15 -4.96 20.82
CA GLU A 226 -31.74 -6.25 20.41
C GLU A 226 -32.89 -6.07 19.41
N ALA A 227 -33.86 -5.20 19.74
CA ALA A 227 -35.01 -4.91 18.88
C ALA A 227 -34.68 -3.87 17.81
N ASN A 228 -35.10 -4.12 16.56
CA ASN A 228 -34.94 -3.17 15.45
C ASN A 228 -33.50 -2.67 15.21
N ALA A 229 -32.50 -3.48 15.56
CA ALA A 229 -31.08 -3.16 15.40
C ALA A 229 -30.66 -2.88 13.95
N ASN A 230 -31.48 -3.29 12.98
CA ASN A 230 -31.22 -3.08 11.56
C ASN A 230 -31.75 -1.74 11.02
N ARG A 231 -32.35 -0.87 11.85
CA ARG A 231 -32.93 0.40 11.43
C ARG A 231 -32.03 1.57 11.82
N VAL A 232 -31.84 2.52 10.91
CA VAL A 232 -31.09 3.76 11.18
C VAL A 232 -31.74 4.59 12.31
N SER A 233 -33.07 4.62 12.37
CA SER A 233 -33.81 5.39 13.37
C SER A 233 -33.43 5.06 14.82
N THR A 234 -33.04 3.82 15.08
CA THR A 234 -32.55 3.34 16.37
C THR A 234 -31.30 4.09 16.85
N TYR A 235 -30.46 4.54 15.93
CA TYR A 235 -29.13 5.11 16.19
C TYR A 235 -29.05 6.62 15.99
N LEU A 236 -30.10 7.27 15.46
CA LEU A 236 -30.12 8.71 15.17
C LEU A 236 -29.75 9.58 16.38
N LYS A 237 -30.22 9.19 17.58
CA LYS A 237 -29.91 9.90 18.84
C LYS A 237 -28.42 9.98 19.17
N PHE A 238 -27.62 9.04 18.67
CA PHE A 238 -26.19 8.95 18.93
C PHE A 238 -25.32 9.54 17.81
N GLN A 239 -25.94 10.08 16.77
CA GLN A 239 -25.24 10.53 15.55
C GLN A 239 -24.14 11.57 15.84
N ASN A 240 -24.31 12.38 16.88
CA ASN A 240 -23.39 13.46 17.24
C ASN A 240 -22.28 13.04 18.22
N GLU A 241 -22.27 11.80 18.70
CA GLU A 241 -21.23 11.32 19.63
C GLU A 241 -19.87 11.10 18.95
N LEU A 242 -19.88 10.90 17.63
CA LEU A 242 -18.68 10.62 16.85
C LEU A 242 -18.24 11.86 16.06
N CYS A 243 -16.95 12.17 16.16
CA CYS A 243 -16.32 13.21 15.37
C CYS A 243 -16.19 12.76 13.91
N THR A 244 -17.05 13.32 13.05
CA THR A 244 -17.08 13.09 11.60
C THR A 244 -16.42 14.21 10.80
N LYS A 245 -15.69 15.13 11.47
CA LYS A 245 -14.98 16.24 10.81
C LYS A 245 -13.97 15.71 9.79
N ASN A 246 -14.02 16.21 8.56
CA ASN A 246 -13.19 15.80 7.40
C ASN A 246 -13.42 14.35 6.92
N LEU A 247 -14.50 13.69 7.36
CA LEU A 247 -14.90 12.41 6.81
C LEU A 247 -15.77 12.65 5.57
N THR A 248 -15.41 12.04 4.45
CA THR A 248 -16.28 12.03 3.27
C THR A 248 -17.23 10.85 3.33
N PHE A 249 -18.44 11.04 2.85
CA PHE A 249 -19.43 9.97 2.69
C PHE A 249 -19.74 9.83 1.20
N PRO A 250 -19.70 8.62 0.64
CA PRO A 250 -19.37 7.33 1.27
C PRO A 250 -17.91 7.19 1.75
N THR A 251 -17.68 6.66 2.96
CA THR A 251 -16.35 6.67 3.62
C THR A 251 -15.35 5.71 2.96
N PRO A 252 -14.25 6.24 2.38
CA PRO A 252 -13.20 5.41 1.78
C PRO A 252 -12.25 4.83 2.84
N LEU A 253 -11.65 3.66 2.57
CA LEU A 253 -10.75 2.99 3.51
C LEU A 253 -9.57 3.85 3.98
N ASN A 254 -9.05 4.72 3.11
CA ASN A 254 -7.91 5.59 3.44
C ASN A 254 -8.26 6.70 4.46
N GLN A 255 -9.54 7.01 4.66
CA GLN A 255 -9.98 7.99 5.66
C GLN A 255 -10.29 7.36 7.03
N ILE A 256 -10.38 6.02 7.10
CA ILE A 256 -10.69 5.32 8.35
C ILE A 256 -9.59 5.59 9.39
N GLU A 257 -8.32 5.66 8.98
CA GLU A 257 -7.22 5.94 9.92
C GLU A 257 -7.37 7.29 10.64
N CYS A 258 -7.79 8.33 9.91
CA CYS A 258 -8.10 9.63 10.51
C CYS A 258 -9.30 9.56 11.47
N PHE A 259 -10.30 8.71 11.16
CA PHE A 259 -11.46 8.49 12.03
C PHE A 259 -11.06 7.77 13.33
N GLU A 260 -10.22 6.73 13.23
CA GLU A 260 -9.72 5.94 14.35
C GLU A 260 -9.02 6.83 15.37
N GLU A 261 -8.13 7.72 14.91
CA GLU A 261 -7.34 8.61 15.77
C GLU A 261 -8.19 9.66 16.50
N LYS A 262 -9.21 10.19 15.82
CA LYS A 262 -10.10 11.22 16.36
C LYS A 262 -11.06 10.67 17.40
N ASN A 263 -11.60 9.48 17.17
CA ASN A 263 -12.62 8.89 18.02
C ASN A 263 -12.07 7.88 19.04
N LYS A 264 -10.77 7.55 18.95
CA LYS A 264 -10.11 6.53 19.80
C LYS A 264 -10.80 5.17 19.68
N ILE A 265 -11.02 4.74 18.44
CA ILE A 265 -11.67 3.46 18.09
C ILE A 265 -10.79 2.75 17.08
N SER A 266 -10.50 1.48 17.32
CA SER A 266 -9.76 0.61 16.41
C SER A 266 -10.73 -0.08 15.44
N ILE A 267 -10.49 0.01 14.13
CA ILE A 267 -11.42 -0.47 13.11
C ILE A 267 -10.73 -1.46 12.16
N ASN A 268 -11.23 -2.68 12.15
CA ASN A 268 -10.88 -3.67 11.14
C ASN A 268 -11.97 -3.73 10.07
N VAL A 269 -11.57 -3.81 8.80
CA VAL A 269 -12.46 -3.97 7.66
C VAL A 269 -12.09 -5.25 6.93
N PHE A 270 -13.08 -6.11 6.73
CA PHE A 270 -12.98 -7.35 5.98
C PHE A 270 -13.79 -7.26 4.68
N GLY A 271 -13.33 -7.93 3.64
CA GLY A 271 -14.04 -8.14 2.38
C GLY A 271 -14.63 -9.53 2.29
N PHE A 272 -15.59 -9.70 1.38
CA PHE A 272 -16.19 -11.00 1.07
C PHE A 272 -16.38 -11.19 -0.44
N GLU A 273 -15.85 -12.30 -0.95
CA GLU A 273 -16.10 -12.79 -2.30
C GLU A 273 -16.63 -14.24 -2.26
N LYS A 274 -15.73 -15.19 -1.98
CA LYS A 274 -16.07 -16.61 -1.68
C LYS A 274 -15.77 -16.96 -0.22
N GLU A 275 -14.72 -16.32 0.29
CA GLU A 275 -14.22 -16.38 1.65
C GLU A 275 -14.08 -14.96 2.19
N ILE A 276 -13.89 -14.85 3.50
CA ILE A 276 -13.62 -13.58 4.17
C ILE A 276 -12.12 -13.32 4.13
N PHE A 277 -11.74 -12.09 3.84
CA PHE A 277 -10.33 -11.67 3.79
C PHE A 277 -10.17 -10.27 4.38
N PRO A 278 -9.01 -9.95 4.98
CA PRO A 278 -8.75 -8.60 5.49
C PRO A 278 -8.61 -7.59 4.34
N LEU A 279 -9.26 -6.43 4.48
CA LEU A 279 -9.10 -5.27 3.58
C LEU A 279 -8.31 -4.14 4.25
N LYS A 280 -8.53 -3.94 5.55
CA LYS A 280 -7.75 -3.05 6.41
C LYS A 280 -7.77 -3.64 7.80
N ILE A 281 -6.60 -3.89 8.37
CA ILE A 281 -6.46 -4.22 9.78
C ILE A 281 -5.85 -3.01 10.47
N THR A 282 -6.42 -2.62 11.60
CA THR A 282 -5.95 -1.46 12.34
C THR A 282 -4.58 -1.74 12.96
N THR A 283 -3.70 -0.74 12.91
CA THR A 283 -2.43 -0.74 13.67
C THR A 283 -2.59 -0.07 15.03
N LYS A 284 -3.76 0.53 15.30
CA LYS A 284 -4.05 1.24 16.54
C LYS A 284 -4.66 0.26 17.55
N ASP A 285 -4.30 0.42 18.82
CA ASP A 285 -4.80 -0.44 19.91
C ASP A 285 -5.57 0.41 20.92
N PHE A 286 -6.76 0.87 20.51
CA PHE A 286 -7.70 1.53 21.40
C PHE A 286 -8.61 0.51 22.07
N ASP A 287 -9.18 0.85 23.22
CA ASP A 287 -10.03 -0.07 24.00
C ASP A 287 -11.22 -0.63 23.20
N LYS A 288 -11.75 0.18 22.27
CA LYS A 288 -12.91 -0.17 21.45
C LYS A 288 -12.46 -0.68 20.09
N HIS A 289 -12.76 -1.95 19.81
CA HIS A 289 -12.45 -2.62 18.54
C HIS A 289 -13.71 -2.95 17.73
N VAL A 290 -13.85 -2.34 16.57
CA VAL A 290 -14.98 -2.52 15.66
C VAL A 290 -14.54 -3.34 14.46
N ASN A 291 -15.25 -4.45 14.22
CA ASN A 291 -15.05 -5.28 13.03
C ASN A 291 -16.17 -4.99 12.01
N LEU A 292 -15.79 -4.54 10.82
CA LEU A 292 -16.69 -4.20 9.72
C LEU A 292 -16.52 -5.16 8.56
N LEU A 293 -17.61 -5.44 7.86
CA LEU A 293 -17.61 -6.14 6.59
C LEU A 293 -17.98 -5.16 5.47
N LEU A 294 -17.11 -5.01 4.49
CA LEU A 294 -17.41 -4.28 3.26
C LEU A 294 -17.90 -5.26 2.20
N ILE A 295 -19.18 -5.16 1.86
CA ILE A 295 -19.76 -5.88 0.72
C ILE A 295 -19.85 -4.97 -0.49
N SER A 296 -19.72 -5.54 -1.68
CA SER A 296 -19.80 -4.81 -2.94
C SER A 296 -20.59 -5.59 -3.98
N ASN A 297 -21.45 -4.92 -4.73
CA ASN A 297 -21.92 -5.37 -6.03
C ASN A 297 -21.28 -4.51 -7.15
N GLN A 298 -21.73 -4.67 -8.40
CA GLN A 298 -21.17 -3.94 -9.54
C GLN A 298 -21.34 -2.41 -9.46
N GLU A 299 -22.28 -1.91 -8.66
CA GLU A 299 -22.70 -0.49 -8.65
C GLU A 299 -22.52 0.20 -7.29
N LYS A 300 -22.71 -0.54 -6.19
CA LYS A 300 -22.81 -0.07 -4.82
C LYS A 300 -21.94 -0.92 -3.90
N ARG A 301 -21.50 -0.29 -2.83
CA ARG A 301 -20.73 -0.89 -1.75
C ARG A 301 -21.43 -0.57 -0.44
N HIS A 302 -21.28 -1.38 0.60
CA HIS A 302 -21.99 -1.15 1.84
C HIS A 302 -21.21 -1.75 3.02
N TYR A 303 -21.03 -0.98 4.08
CA TYR A 303 -20.48 -1.50 5.33
C TYR A 303 -21.58 -2.18 6.14
N CYS A 304 -21.28 -3.36 6.64
CA CYS A 304 -22.08 -4.07 7.63
C CYS A 304 -21.24 -4.25 8.90
N LEU A 305 -21.89 -4.31 10.06
CA LEU A 305 -21.22 -4.57 11.33
C LEU A 305 -21.07 -6.08 11.55
N ILE A 306 -19.85 -6.54 11.83
CA ILE A 306 -19.60 -7.91 12.28
C ILE A 306 -19.79 -7.95 13.80
N LYS A 307 -20.88 -8.58 14.25
CA LYS A 307 -21.20 -8.72 15.68
C LYS A 307 -20.41 -9.85 16.34
N ASN A 308 -20.12 -10.91 15.59
CA ASN A 308 -19.38 -12.06 16.10
C ASN A 308 -18.50 -12.65 14.99
N LEU A 309 -17.20 -12.36 15.05
CA LEU A 309 -16.24 -12.85 14.05
C LEU A 309 -16.09 -14.37 14.09
N ASN A 310 -16.08 -14.97 15.28
CA ASN A 310 -15.95 -16.42 15.42
C ASN A 310 -17.07 -17.16 14.70
N ARG A 311 -18.32 -16.74 14.95
CA ARG A 311 -19.51 -17.28 14.29
C ARG A 311 -19.47 -17.07 12.78
N LEU A 312 -18.91 -15.96 12.35
CA LEU A 312 -18.78 -15.63 10.93
C LEU A 312 -17.80 -16.57 10.21
N LEU A 313 -16.77 -17.09 10.89
CA LEU A 313 -15.70 -17.91 10.31
C LEU A 313 -15.84 -19.42 10.53
N LEU A 314 -16.90 -19.88 11.22
CA LEU A 314 -17.14 -21.30 11.56
C LEU A 314 -17.13 -22.26 10.35
N ASP A 315 -17.47 -21.81 9.13
CA ASP A 315 -17.52 -22.65 7.92
C ASP A 315 -16.15 -23.23 7.51
N LEU A 316 -15.04 -22.80 8.12
CA LEU A 316 -13.71 -23.31 7.79
C LEU A 316 -13.45 -24.71 8.36
N THR A 317 -14.33 -25.26 9.22
CA THR A 317 -14.10 -26.57 9.84
C THR A 317 -15.38 -27.39 10.02
N GLN A 318 -15.29 -28.72 9.87
CA GLN A 318 -16.40 -29.66 10.12
C GLN A 318 -16.70 -29.89 11.61
N HIS A 319 -15.85 -29.39 12.51
CA HIS A 319 -15.98 -29.59 13.96
C HIS A 319 -16.74 -28.45 14.64
N LYS A 320 -17.75 -28.80 15.44
CA LYS A 320 -18.65 -27.87 16.16
C LYS A 320 -18.05 -27.30 17.47
N SER A 321 -16.75 -27.45 17.70
CA SER A 321 -16.13 -26.96 18.95
C SER A 321 -16.01 -25.44 18.94
N GLU A 322 -16.09 -24.85 20.14
CA GLU A 322 -15.85 -23.41 20.31
C GLU A 322 -14.50 -23.04 19.69
N SER A 323 -14.52 -22.04 18.83
CA SER A 323 -13.39 -21.66 17.98
C SER A 323 -13.18 -20.16 18.09
N PHE A 324 -11.97 -19.75 18.43
CA PHE A 324 -11.57 -18.36 18.60
C PHE A 324 -10.71 -17.94 17.43
N TYR A 325 -11.04 -16.84 16.76
CA TYR A 325 -10.31 -16.38 15.60
C TYR A 325 -9.55 -15.10 15.91
N CYS A 326 -8.30 -15.04 15.46
CA CYS A 326 -7.51 -13.82 15.54
C CYS A 326 -8.00 -12.80 14.50
N ASN A 327 -8.28 -11.57 14.94
CA ASN A 327 -8.71 -10.48 14.06
C ASN A 327 -7.62 -10.11 13.01
N TYR A 328 -6.34 -10.38 13.29
CA TYR A 328 -5.21 -9.96 12.47
C TYR A 328 -4.85 -10.97 11.37
N CYS A 329 -4.74 -12.26 11.71
CA CYS A 329 -4.32 -13.31 10.79
C CYS A 329 -5.45 -14.30 10.41
N LEU A 330 -6.64 -14.15 11.01
CA LEU A 330 -7.77 -15.07 10.85
C LEU A 330 -7.47 -16.53 11.22
N HIS A 331 -6.39 -16.78 11.97
CA HIS A 331 -6.05 -18.12 12.46
C HIS A 331 -7.01 -18.54 13.57
N ARG A 332 -7.34 -19.84 13.58
CA ARG A 332 -8.27 -20.45 14.53
C ARG A 332 -7.51 -21.02 15.73
N PHE A 333 -8.01 -20.74 16.91
CA PHE A 333 -7.54 -21.25 18.18
C PHE A 333 -8.68 -21.98 18.90
N VAL A 334 -8.33 -23.04 19.61
CA VAL A 334 -9.30 -23.84 20.38
C VAL A 334 -9.56 -23.21 21.76
N LYS A 335 -8.61 -22.45 22.30
CA LYS A 335 -8.70 -21.81 23.62
C LYS A 335 -8.45 -20.31 23.49
N LYS A 336 -9.24 -19.51 24.22
CA LYS A 336 -9.10 -18.05 24.27
C LYS A 336 -7.73 -17.62 24.78
N SER A 337 -7.20 -18.26 25.83
CA SER A 337 -5.87 -17.93 26.38
C SER A 337 -4.74 -18.07 25.36
N VAL A 338 -4.83 -19.04 24.44
CA VAL A 338 -3.84 -19.24 23.38
C VAL A 338 -3.98 -18.16 22.30
N LEU A 339 -5.21 -17.75 21.98
CA LEU A 339 -5.44 -16.60 21.10
C LEU A 339 -4.86 -15.32 21.72
N ASP A 340 -5.10 -15.06 23.00
CA ASP A 340 -4.64 -13.86 23.69
C ASP A 340 -3.10 -13.78 23.67
N ALA A 341 -2.42 -14.90 23.95
CA ALA A 341 -0.96 -15.00 23.82
C ALA A 341 -0.49 -14.77 22.36
N HIS A 342 -1.20 -15.33 21.38
CA HIS A 342 -0.88 -15.15 19.97
C HIS A 342 -1.03 -13.69 19.50
N ILE A 343 -2.05 -12.96 19.96
CA ILE A 343 -2.32 -11.58 19.54
C ILE A 343 -1.13 -10.66 19.86
N VAL A 344 -0.44 -10.88 20.99
CA VAL A 344 0.71 -10.08 21.43
C VAL A 344 1.79 -9.99 20.34
N ASP A 345 2.03 -11.08 19.63
CA ASP A 345 3.03 -11.16 18.56
C ASP A 345 2.42 -10.97 17.17
N CYS A 346 1.23 -11.49 16.93
CA CYS A 346 0.57 -11.40 15.63
C CYS A 346 0.35 -9.94 15.19
N ARG A 347 0.02 -9.04 16.14
CA ARG A 347 -0.21 -7.62 15.84
C ARG A 347 1.02 -6.87 15.35
N LYS A 348 2.23 -7.39 15.62
CA LYS A 348 3.51 -6.76 15.20
C LYS A 348 3.79 -6.96 13.71
N HIS A 349 3.04 -7.84 13.04
CA HIS A 349 3.27 -8.26 11.67
C HIS A 349 2.18 -7.66 10.75
N LYS A 350 2.53 -7.41 9.48
CA LYS A 350 1.57 -6.96 8.44
C LYS A 350 0.55 -8.05 8.11
N GLU A 351 -0.46 -7.75 7.28
CA GLU A 351 -1.54 -8.67 6.98
C GLU A 351 -1.01 -10.00 6.41
N GLN A 352 -1.32 -11.11 7.09
CA GLN A 352 -0.86 -12.44 6.71
C GLN A 352 -2.08 -13.36 6.53
N LYS A 353 -2.25 -13.90 5.32
CA LYS A 353 -3.16 -15.01 5.06
C LYS A 353 -2.36 -16.31 5.04
N ILE A 354 -2.57 -17.17 6.04
CA ILE A 354 -1.99 -18.51 6.05
C ILE A 354 -2.72 -19.33 5.00
N LYS A 355 -2.02 -19.74 3.94
CA LYS A 355 -2.50 -20.74 2.99
C LYS A 355 -1.73 -22.04 3.25
N MET A 356 -2.44 -23.07 3.67
CA MET A 356 -1.83 -24.40 3.80
C MET A 356 -1.48 -24.94 2.40
N PRO A 357 -0.35 -25.65 2.25
CA PRO A 357 -0.04 -26.34 1.00
C PRO A 357 -1.16 -27.35 0.69
N GLU A 358 -1.52 -27.45 -0.59
CA GLU A 358 -2.55 -28.38 -1.06
C GLU A 358 -1.95 -29.80 -1.14
N ASN A 359 -1.78 -30.42 0.04
CA ASN A 359 -1.25 -31.76 0.32
C ASN A 359 0.15 -32.12 -0.26
N LYS A 360 0.79 -33.07 0.44
CA LYS A 360 2.11 -33.66 0.14
C LYS A 360 2.04 -34.65 -1.01
#